data_AF-A0A509LNK0-F1
#
_entry.id   AF-A0A509LNK0-F1
#
_cell.length_a   1.000
_cell.length_b   1.000
_cell.length_c   1.000
_cell.angle_alpha   90.00
_cell.angle_beta   90.00
_cell.angle_gamma   90.00
#
_symmetry.space_group_name_H-M   'P 1'
#
loop_
_entity.id
_entity.type
_entity.pdbx_description
1 polymer ?
#
loop_
_entity_poly.entity_id
_entity_poly.type
_entity_poly.pdbx_seq_one_letter_code
_entity_poly.pdbx_strand_id
1 'polypeptide(L)'
;MNNDRGKSLQIPQSTSLKEGSIYVATLHSVTETDYSGDIKHQFTYEIEIDQQIFYVNRSVVVNVTHQQLSINDWLERHSNYSASHENYEPYIDQKHLILLGQYNGNYYVQDVASLDAFGGVLS
;
A
#
# COMPACT_ATOMS: atom_id res chain seq x y z
N MET A 1 8.27 37.64 24.10
CA MET A 1 7.40 36.61 23.50
C MET A 1 8.28 35.77 22.60
N ASN A 2 8.51 34.51 22.95
CA ASN A 2 9.43 33.61 22.24
C ASN A 2 8.66 32.93 21.08
N ASN A 3 9.17 33.07 19.87
CA ASN A 3 8.61 32.54 18.64
C ASN A 3 9.17 31.12 18.36
N ASP A 4 8.85 30.16 19.22
CA ASP A 4 9.27 28.76 19.05
C ASP A 4 8.40 27.96 18.05
N ARG A 5 7.67 28.66 17.17
CA ARG A 5 6.92 28.05 16.05
C ARG A 5 7.92 27.51 15.02
N GLY A 6 8.39 26.30 15.24
CA GLY A 6 9.18 25.52 14.28
C GLY A 6 10.43 24.84 14.83
N LYS A 7 10.83 25.07 16.09
CA LYS A 7 12.07 24.52 16.65
C LYS A 7 11.97 23.10 17.22
N SER A 8 10.77 22.53 17.33
CA SER A 8 10.57 21.18 17.88
C SER A 8 9.68 20.32 16.99
N LEU A 9 9.92 20.36 15.68
CA LEU A 9 9.59 19.23 14.81
C LEU A 9 10.85 18.38 14.70
N GLN A 10 11.24 17.72 15.80
CA GLN A 10 12.17 16.61 15.69
C GLN A 10 11.41 15.49 14.97
N ILE A 11 11.64 15.36 13.66
CA ILE A 11 11.21 14.19 12.92
C ILE A 11 12.02 13.02 13.50
N PRO A 12 11.37 12.03 14.12
CA PRO A 12 12.09 10.88 14.64
C PRO A 12 12.83 10.21 13.48
N GLN A 13 14.15 10.04 13.62
CA GLN A 13 14.98 9.21 12.74
C GLN A 13 14.68 7.73 13.00
N SER A 14 13.42 7.32 12.79
CA SER A 14 13.04 5.91 12.83
C SER A 14 13.30 5.33 11.45
N THR A 15 14.42 4.67 11.30
CA THR A 15 14.79 3.89 10.10
C THR A 15 13.94 2.64 9.93
N SER A 16 13.09 2.28 10.89
CA SER A 16 12.13 1.18 10.74
C SER A 16 10.75 1.70 10.38
N LEU A 17 10.11 1.02 9.43
CA LEU A 17 8.66 1.09 9.22
C LEU A 17 7.93 0.99 10.56
N LYS A 18 6.76 1.63 10.64
CA LYS A 18 5.96 1.68 11.86
C LYS A 18 4.51 1.32 11.53
N GLU A 19 3.93 0.43 12.33
CA GLU A 19 2.52 0.09 12.27
C GLU A 19 1.63 1.33 12.49
N GLY A 20 0.53 1.42 11.74
CA GLY A 20 -0.44 2.51 11.82
C GLY A 20 0.04 3.81 11.17
N SER A 21 1.23 3.81 10.56
CA SER A 21 1.73 4.95 9.79
C SER A 21 1.33 4.83 8.32
N ILE A 22 1.17 5.99 7.69
CA ILE A 22 0.93 6.13 6.25
C ILE A 22 2.25 6.46 5.55
N TYR A 23 2.53 5.79 4.44
CA TYR A 23 3.70 6.02 3.61
C TYR A 23 3.29 6.29 2.17
N VAL A 24 4.08 7.09 1.46
CA VAL A 24 4.04 7.12 0.00
C VAL A 24 4.84 5.92 -0.50
N ALA A 25 4.23 5.10 -1.34
CA ALA A 25 4.84 3.91 -1.89
C ALA A 25 4.57 3.78 -3.39
N THR A 26 5.50 3.18 -4.10
CA THR A 26 5.37 2.87 -5.53
C THR A 26 4.84 1.45 -5.67
N LEU A 27 3.84 1.22 -6.53
CA LEU A 27 3.43 -0.14 -6.87
C LEU A 27 4.53 -0.79 -7.73
N HIS A 28 5.27 -1.73 -7.15
CA HIS A 28 6.42 -2.36 -7.80
C HIS A 28 6.01 -3.53 -8.68
N SER A 29 5.09 -4.37 -8.20
CA SER A 29 4.63 -5.54 -8.96
C SER A 29 3.28 -6.05 -8.47
N VAL A 30 2.57 -6.75 -9.36
CA VAL A 30 1.40 -7.56 -9.00
C VAL A 30 1.61 -8.96 -9.54
N THR A 31 1.57 -9.96 -8.65
CA THR A 31 1.71 -11.37 -9.04
C THR A 31 0.47 -12.15 -8.66
N GLU A 32 0.02 -13.03 -9.56
CA GLU A 32 -0.98 -14.02 -9.21
C GLU A 32 -0.29 -15.23 -8.56
N THR A 33 -0.82 -15.64 -7.41
CA THR A 33 -0.32 -16.78 -6.66
C THR A 33 -1.46 -17.74 -6.39
N ASP A 34 -1.29 -19.01 -6.75
CA ASP A 34 -2.18 -20.10 -6.35
C ASP A 34 -1.61 -20.74 -5.08
N TYR A 35 -2.28 -20.52 -3.95
CA TYR A 35 -1.93 -21.17 -2.70
C TYR A 35 -3.07 -22.06 -2.25
N SER A 36 -2.89 -23.37 -2.41
CA SER A 36 -3.86 -24.39 -1.96
C SER A 36 -5.25 -24.26 -2.59
N GLY A 37 -5.34 -23.76 -3.83
CA GLY A 37 -6.60 -23.59 -4.56
C GLY A 37 -7.27 -22.22 -4.39
N ASP A 38 -6.72 -21.35 -3.54
CA ASP A 38 -7.14 -19.95 -3.43
C ASP A 38 -6.21 -19.08 -4.29
N ILE A 39 -6.70 -18.68 -5.47
CA ILE A 39 -6.01 -17.74 -6.35
C ILE A 39 -6.01 -16.36 -5.68
N LYS A 40 -4.84 -15.75 -5.55
CA LYS A 40 -4.63 -14.43 -4.93
C LYS A 40 -3.80 -13.52 -5.82
N HIS A 41 -4.19 -12.26 -5.92
CA HIS A 41 -3.32 -11.20 -6.42
C HIS A 41 -2.51 -10.64 -5.24
N GLN A 42 -1.19 -10.71 -5.35
CA GLN A 42 -0.25 -10.09 -4.42
C GLN A 42 0.31 -8.80 -5.03
N PHE A 43 -0.06 -7.68 -4.43
CA PHE A 43 0.48 -6.36 -4.74
C PHE A 43 1.71 -6.11 -3.86
N THR A 44 2.84 -5.79 -4.49
CA THR A 44 4.09 -5.45 -3.81
C THR A 44 4.31 -3.95 -3.92
N TYR A 45 4.46 -3.27 -2.79
CA TYR A 45 4.72 -1.84 -2.72
C TYR A 45 6.14 -1.58 -2.22
N GLU A 46 6.81 -0.63 -2.87
CA GLU A 46 8.14 -0.15 -2.54
C GLU A 46 8.05 1.17 -1.77
N ILE A 47 8.63 1.23 -0.58
CA ILE A 47 8.72 2.42 0.25
C ILE A 47 10.19 2.83 0.34
N GLU A 48 10.51 4.06 -0.01
CA GLU A 48 11.84 4.64 0.19
C GLU A 48 11.84 5.61 1.39
N ILE A 49 12.65 5.32 2.41
CA ILE A 49 12.84 6.16 3.59
C ILE A 49 14.34 6.30 3.84
N ASP A 50 14.86 7.54 3.88
CA ASP A 50 16.27 7.80 4.16
C ASP A 50 17.23 6.93 3.31
N GLN A 51 16.93 6.79 2.00
CA GLN A 51 17.67 5.98 1.02
C GLN A 51 17.66 4.45 1.30
N GLN A 52 16.77 3.98 2.19
CA GLN A 52 16.50 2.57 2.42
C GLN A 52 15.19 2.17 1.74
N ILE A 53 15.23 1.04 1.03
CA ILE A 53 14.07 0.49 0.32
C ILE A 53 13.44 -0.61 1.16
N PHE A 54 12.13 -0.53 1.35
CA PHE A 54 11.32 -1.55 2.00
C PHE A 54 10.25 -2.07 1.04
N TYR A 55 10.04 -3.38 1.06
CA TYR A 55 8.96 -4.02 0.30
C TYR A 55 7.90 -4.54 1.25
N VAL A 56 6.65 -4.18 0.99
CA VAL A 56 5.48 -4.60 1.77
C VAL A 56 4.37 -5.06 0.84
N ASN A 57 3.63 -6.08 1.27
CA ASN A 57 2.69 -6.77 0.40
C ASN A 57 1.24 -6.59 0.86
N ARG A 58 0.32 -6.61 -0.11
CA ARG A 58 -1.11 -6.87 0.07
C ARG A 58 -1.49 -8.09 -0.76
N SER A 59 -2.05 -9.12 -0.14
CA SER A 59 -2.67 -10.22 -0.88
C SER A 59 -4.19 -10.10 -0.83
N VAL A 60 -4.84 -10.23 -1.98
CA VAL A 60 -6.30 -10.19 -2.11
C VAL A 60 -6.77 -11.43 -2.87
N VAL A 61 -7.78 -12.11 -2.36
CA VAL A 61 -8.33 -13.32 -2.97
C VAL A 61 -9.21 -12.98 -4.18
N VAL A 62 -9.10 -13.78 -5.23
CA VAL A 62 -9.95 -13.65 -6.43
C VAL A 62 -11.37 -14.09 -6.11
N ASN A 63 -11.51 -15.29 -5.53
CA ASN A 63 -12.80 -15.89 -5.18
C ASN A 63 -12.95 -15.93 -3.65
N VAL A 64 -14.05 -15.37 -3.13
CA VAL A 64 -14.29 -15.26 -1.69
C VAL A 64 -14.83 -16.57 -1.10
N THR A 65 -14.11 -17.13 -0.13
CA THR A 65 -14.58 -18.19 0.78
C THR A 65 -14.92 -17.58 2.15
N HIS A 66 -15.98 -16.78 2.21
CA HIS A 66 -16.52 -16.09 3.40
C HIS A 66 -15.57 -15.10 4.14
N GLN A 67 -16.12 -13.94 4.55
CA GLN A 67 -15.50 -12.86 5.35
C GLN A 67 -14.33 -12.06 4.74
N GLN A 68 -13.80 -12.45 3.58
CA GLN A 68 -12.76 -11.68 2.87
C GLN A 68 -13.38 -10.80 1.77
N LEU A 69 -12.74 -9.68 1.46
CA LEU A 69 -13.08 -8.88 0.27
C LEU A 69 -12.57 -9.61 -0.98
N SER A 70 -13.40 -9.68 -2.01
CA SER A 70 -12.91 -10.11 -3.33
C SER A 70 -11.94 -9.07 -3.89
N ILE A 71 -11.18 -9.47 -4.91
CA ILE A 71 -10.33 -8.53 -5.64
C ILE A 71 -11.14 -7.35 -6.18
N ASN A 72 -12.30 -7.59 -6.80
CA ASN A 72 -13.14 -6.52 -7.35
C ASN A 72 -13.60 -5.54 -6.26
N ASP A 73 -14.07 -6.04 -5.12
CA ASP A 73 -14.48 -5.18 -4.00
C ASP A 73 -13.32 -4.37 -3.44
N TRP A 74 -12.14 -4.98 -3.37
CA TRP A 74 -10.96 -4.30 -2.85
C TRP A 74 -10.50 -3.19 -3.80
N LEU A 75 -10.46 -3.47 -5.10
CA LEU A 75 -10.11 -2.49 -6.12
C LEU A 75 -11.08 -1.31 -6.12
N GLU A 76 -12.39 -1.58 -6.08
CA GLU A 76 -13.41 -0.52 -6.06
C GLU A 76 -13.31 0.39 -4.83
N ARG A 77 -12.93 -0.16 -3.68
CA ARG A 77 -12.90 0.59 -2.40
C ARG A 77 -11.60 1.32 -2.14
N HIS A 78 -10.49 0.80 -2.64
CA HIS A 78 -9.16 1.17 -2.17
C HIS A 78 -8.25 1.64 -3.29
N SER A 79 -8.62 1.50 -4.56
CA SER A 79 -7.79 2.00 -5.65
C SER A 79 -8.58 2.64 -6.77
N ASN A 80 -7.88 3.44 -7.56
CA ASN A 80 -8.35 3.88 -8.87
C ASN A 80 -8.18 2.78 -9.94
N TYR A 81 -8.00 1.51 -9.54
CA TYR A 81 -7.80 0.42 -10.48
C TYR A 81 -9.14 0.02 -11.10
N SER A 82 -9.11 -0.44 -12.34
CA SER A 82 -10.31 -0.98 -12.96
C SER A 82 -10.75 -2.24 -12.23
N ALA A 83 -12.00 -2.27 -11.76
CA ALA A 83 -12.60 -3.47 -11.18
C ALA A 83 -12.70 -4.64 -12.17
N SER A 84 -12.55 -4.39 -13.48
CA SER A 84 -12.47 -5.44 -14.50
C SER A 84 -11.05 -5.99 -14.72
N HIS A 85 -10.07 -5.56 -13.92
CA HIS A 85 -8.64 -5.87 -13.88
C HIS A 85 -8.07 -6.90 -14.89
N GLU A 86 -8.15 -6.65 -16.20
CA GLU A 86 -7.52 -7.54 -17.18
C GLU A 86 -5.99 -7.52 -17.08
N ASN A 87 -5.43 -6.38 -16.65
CA ASN A 87 -3.99 -6.19 -16.50
C ASN A 87 -3.69 -5.05 -15.50
N TYR A 88 -2.64 -5.22 -14.68
CA TYR A 88 -2.15 -4.21 -13.74
C TYR A 88 -1.00 -3.36 -14.26
N GLU A 89 -0.41 -3.67 -15.43
CA GLU A 89 0.71 -2.93 -16.03
C GLU A 89 0.54 -1.39 -16.02
N PRO A 90 -0.65 -0.81 -16.32
CA PRO A 90 -0.81 0.65 -16.29
C PRO A 90 -0.60 1.29 -14.91
N TYR A 91 -0.71 0.51 -13.83
CA TYR A 91 -0.61 0.96 -12.45
C TYR A 91 0.78 0.71 -11.84
N ILE A 92 1.63 -0.06 -12.51
CA ILE A 92 3.02 -0.26 -12.11
C ILE A 92 3.73 1.10 -12.15
N ASP A 93 4.65 1.31 -11.20
CA ASP A 93 5.37 2.56 -10.97
C ASP A 93 4.50 3.75 -10.52
N GLN A 94 3.18 3.58 -10.38
CA GLN A 94 2.32 4.62 -9.80
C GLN A 94 2.49 4.71 -8.28
N LYS A 95 2.41 5.94 -7.78
CA LYS A 95 2.51 6.24 -6.35
C LYS A 95 1.15 6.12 -5.68
N HIS A 96 1.19 5.62 -4.45
CA HIS A 96 0.04 5.39 -3.60
C HIS A 96 0.36 5.86 -2.17
N LEU A 97 -0.67 6.24 -1.42
CA LEU A 97 -0.61 6.22 0.03
C LEU A 97 -0.97 4.83 0.51
N ILE A 98 -0.13 4.26 1.38
CA ILE A 98 -0.42 2.97 2.01
C ILE A 98 -0.43 3.11 3.52
N LEU A 99 -1.44 2.51 4.15
CA LEU A 99 -1.49 2.32 5.59
C LEU A 99 -0.82 0.98 5.93
N LEU A 100 0.17 1.00 6.81
CA LEU A 100 0.82 -0.24 7.26
C LEU A 100 0.13 -0.85 8.48
N GLY A 101 -0.19 -2.13 8.38
CA GLY A 101 -0.47 -2.98 9.53
C GLY A 101 0.74 -3.85 9.87
N GLN A 102 0.73 -4.47 11.05
CA GLN A 102 1.73 -5.47 11.43
C GLN A 102 1.06 -6.73 11.94
N TYR A 103 1.58 -7.90 11.54
CA TYR A 103 1.15 -9.19 12.07
C TYR A 103 2.36 -10.09 12.29
N ASN A 104 2.50 -10.64 13.50
CA ASN A 104 3.65 -11.46 13.90
C ASN A 104 5.01 -10.83 13.54
N GLY A 105 5.14 -9.52 13.72
CA GLY A 105 6.37 -8.77 13.42
C GLY A 105 6.60 -8.43 11.95
N ASN A 106 5.76 -8.92 11.02
CA ASN A 106 5.86 -8.63 9.59
C ASN A 106 4.88 -7.51 9.20
N TYR A 107 5.37 -6.55 8.40
CA TYR A 107 4.55 -5.48 7.87
C TYR A 107 3.75 -5.92 6.64
N TYR A 108 2.52 -5.43 6.53
CA TYR A 108 1.67 -5.62 5.36
C TYR A 108 0.90 -4.34 5.07
N VAL A 109 0.45 -4.20 3.83
CA VAL A 109 -0.41 -3.08 3.44
C VAL A 109 -1.83 -3.39 3.91
N GLN A 110 -2.33 -2.56 4.82
CA GLN A 110 -3.67 -2.68 5.38
C GLN A 110 -4.69 -1.99 4.47
N ASP A 111 -4.35 -0.80 3.99
CA ASP A 111 -5.21 0.02 3.13
C ASP A 111 -4.35 0.80 2.13
N VAL A 112 -4.95 1.20 1.01
CA VAL A 112 -4.29 1.95 -0.06
C VAL A 112 -5.20 3.05 -0.60
N ALA A 113 -4.59 4.12 -1.11
CA ALA A 113 -5.26 5.17 -1.86
C ALA A 113 -4.33 5.65 -2.98
N SER A 114 -4.87 5.74 -4.19
CA SER A 114 -4.09 6.17 -5.37
C SER A 114 -3.80 7.66 -5.35
N LEU A 115 -2.63 8.04 -5.85
CA LEU A 115 -2.23 9.43 -5.97
C LEU A 115 -2.28 9.91 -7.42
N ASP A 116 -2.63 11.18 -7.61
CA ASP A 116 -2.47 11.88 -8.87
C ASP A 116 -1.00 12.28 -9.10
N ALA A 117 -0.72 12.85 -10.27
CA ALA A 117 0.63 13.29 -10.65
C ALA A 117 1.24 14.36 -9.72
N PHE A 118 0.41 15.03 -8.91
CA PHE A 118 0.80 16.08 -7.97
C PHE A 118 0.84 15.59 -6.51
N GLY A 119 0.54 14.31 -6.27
CA GLY A 119 0.48 13.72 -4.93
C GLY A 119 -0.84 13.98 -4.18
N GLY A 120 -1.88 14.45 -4.87
CA GLY A 120 -3.25 14.49 -4.36
C GLY A 120 -3.90 13.11 -4.39
N VAL A 121 -4.80 12.80 -3.45
CA VAL A 121 -5.52 11.53 -3.46
C VAL A 121 -6.58 11.55 -4.56
N LEU A 122 -6.58 10.53 -5.41
CA LEU A 122 -7.62 10.30 -6.41
C LEU A 122 -8.87 9.73 -5.73
N SER A 123 -9.98 10.46 -5.82
CA SER A 123 -11.30 10.09 -5.29
C SER A 123 -12.17 9.38 -6.31
#